data_AF-A0A3D4W7L6-F1
#
_entry.id   AF-A0A3D4W7L6-F1
#
_cell.length_a   1.000
_cell.length_b   1.000
_cell.length_c   1.000
_cell.angle_alpha   90.00
_cell.angle_beta   90.00
_cell.angle_gamma   90.00
#
_symmetry.space_group_name_H-M   'P 1'
#
loop_
_entity.id
_entity.type
_entity.pdbx_description
1 polymer ?
#
loop_
_entity_poly.entity_id
_entity_poly.type
_entity_poly.pdbx_seq_one_letter_code
_entity_poly.pdbx_strand_id
1 'polypeptide(L)'
;VSRFPEVRRDLALVLDKSVKYADLEAVAFRTGKQLLKKVNLFDVYEGDKIEAGKKSYAISFILQDETKTLTDKEIDKFMDRLATVLESETGARVRR
;
A
#
# COMPACT_ATOMS: atom_id res chain seq x y z
N VAL A 1 -9.32 -8.36 -21.81
CA VAL A 1 -9.51 -9.06 -20.52
C VAL A 1 -8.22 -9.84 -20.23
N SER A 2 -7.55 -9.55 -19.12
CA SER A 2 -6.31 -10.24 -18.74
C SER A 2 -6.59 -11.72 -18.44
N ARG A 3 -5.67 -12.61 -18.80
CA ARG A 3 -5.77 -14.06 -18.58
C ARG A 3 -5.43 -14.46 -17.14
N PHE A 4 -4.83 -13.56 -16.36
CA PHE A 4 -4.32 -13.85 -15.01
C PHE A 4 -5.13 -13.10 -13.95
N PRO A 5 -5.39 -13.72 -12.79
CA PRO A 5 -6.24 -13.13 -11.77
C PRO A 5 -5.59 -11.90 -11.13
N GLU A 6 -6.41 -10.92 -10.79
CA GLU A 6 -6.01 -9.81 -9.92
C GLU A 6 -6.10 -10.24 -8.46
N VAL A 7 -5.18 -9.72 -7.65
CA VAL A 7 -5.15 -9.96 -6.22
C VAL A 7 -5.19 -8.63 -5.50
N ARG A 8 -6.11 -8.50 -4.54
CA ARG A 8 -6.19 -7.34 -3.65
C ARG A 8 -5.47 -7.61 -2.33
N ARG A 9 -4.70 -6.62 -1.87
CA ARG A 9 -4.09 -6.57 -0.54
C ARG A 9 -4.28 -5.18 0.05
N ASP A 10 -4.51 -5.11 1.35
CA ASP A 10 -4.76 -3.85 2.04
C ASP A 10 -3.68 -3.64 3.11
N LEU A 11 -3.25 -2.39 3.31
CA LEU A 11 -2.40 -1.97 4.43
C LEU A 11 -3.08 -0.83 5.18
N ALA A 12 -3.02 -0.88 6.51
CA ALA A 12 -3.26 0.29 7.33
C ALA A 12 -1.92 0.94 7.67
N LEU A 13 -1.81 2.24 7.43
CA LEU A 13 -0.61 3.04 7.64
C LEU A 13 -0.91 4.13 8.63
N VAL A 14 -0.16 4.19 9.74
CA VAL A 14 -0.19 5.32 10.66
C VAL A 14 0.93 6.27 10.30
N LEU A 15 0.61 7.53 10.08
CA LEU A 15 1.54 8.52 9.59
C LEU A 15 1.16 9.93 10.01
N ASP A 16 2.09 10.85 9.84
CA ASP A 16 1.91 12.25 10.15
C ASP A 16 0.78 12.87 9.30
N LYS A 17 -0.02 13.78 9.87
CA LYS A 17 -1.14 14.41 9.15
C LYS A 17 -0.68 15.19 7.91
N SER A 18 0.57 15.66 7.92
CA SER A 18 1.21 16.37 6.82
C SER A 18 1.43 15.51 5.57
N VAL A 19 1.56 14.19 5.69
CA VAL A 19 1.82 13.29 4.56
C VAL A 19 0.57 13.12 3.70
N LYS A 20 0.71 13.34 2.39
CA LYS A 20 -0.42 13.26 1.46
C LYS A 20 -0.54 11.85 0.89
N TYR A 21 -1.76 11.48 0.51
CA TYR A 21 -2.00 10.22 -0.18
C TYR A 21 -1.21 10.12 -1.49
N ALA A 22 -1.09 11.23 -2.23
CA ALA A 22 -0.32 11.28 -3.48
C ALA A 22 1.16 10.88 -3.28
N ASP A 23 1.75 11.18 -2.13
CA ASP A 23 3.14 10.80 -1.83
C ASP A 23 3.25 9.27 -1.69
N LEU A 24 2.33 8.66 -0.94
CA LEU A 24 2.25 7.20 -0.77
C LEU A 24 1.95 6.48 -2.08
N GLU A 25 1.02 7.02 -2.87
CA GLU A 25 0.67 6.48 -4.18
C GLU A 25 1.89 6.49 -5.14
N ALA A 26 2.61 7.61 -5.19
CA ALA A 26 3.81 7.72 -6.01
C ALA A 26 4.89 6.72 -5.57
N VAL A 27 5.15 6.59 -4.27
CA VAL A 27 6.08 5.60 -3.70
C VAL A 27 5.66 4.17 -4.07
N ALA A 28 4.36 3.87 -3.97
CA ALA A 28 3.81 2.56 -4.28
C ALA A 28 3.98 2.20 -5.75
N PHE A 29 3.66 3.11 -6.69
CA PHE A 29 3.86 2.86 -8.12
C PHE A 29 5.33 2.73 -8.51
N ARG A 30 6.23 3.52 -7.91
CA ARG A 30 7.69 3.36 -8.10
C ARG A 30 8.18 1.97 -7.68
N THR A 31 7.65 1.44 -6.58
CA THR A 31 7.99 0.11 -6.05
C THR A 31 7.32 -1.02 -6.84
N GLY A 32 6.07 -0.79 -7.23
CA GLY A 32 5.12 -1.71 -7.86
C GLY A 32 5.46 -2.18 -9.25
N LYS A 33 6.18 -1.33 -10.02
CA LYS A 33 6.53 -1.58 -11.43
C LYS A 33 5.37 -2.23 -12.20
N GLN A 34 5.59 -3.43 -12.75
CA GLN A 34 4.64 -4.16 -13.58
C GLN A 34 3.53 -4.89 -12.80
N LEU A 35 3.72 -5.09 -11.49
CA LEU A 35 2.81 -5.88 -10.65
C LEU A 35 1.67 -5.03 -10.09
N LEU A 36 1.93 -3.79 -9.70
CA LEU A 36 0.92 -2.92 -9.11
C LEU A 36 0.07 -2.25 -10.19
N LYS A 37 -1.22 -2.56 -10.22
CA LYS A 37 -2.17 -2.01 -11.20
C LYS A 37 -2.96 -0.83 -10.66
N LYS A 38 -3.29 -0.86 -9.37
CA LYS A 38 -4.08 0.20 -8.74
C LYS A 38 -3.72 0.36 -7.27
N VAL A 39 -3.73 1.61 -6.82
CA VAL A 39 -3.68 2.01 -5.41
C VAL A 39 -4.97 2.75 -5.12
N ASN A 40 -5.58 2.52 -3.96
CA ASN A 40 -6.81 3.22 -3.58
C ASN A 40 -6.89 3.44 -2.07
N LEU A 41 -6.92 4.70 -1.65
CA LEU A 41 -7.29 5.07 -0.30
C LEU A 41 -8.79 4.89 -0.11
N PHE A 42 -9.20 4.08 0.87
CA PHE A 42 -10.63 3.82 1.13
C PHE A 42 -11.08 4.20 2.54
N ASP A 43 -10.15 4.41 3.47
CA ASP A 43 -10.48 4.90 4.82
C ASP A 43 -9.40 5.85 5.33
N VAL A 44 -9.84 6.89 6.03
CA VAL A 44 -9.00 7.85 6.73
C VAL A 44 -9.54 8.01 8.13
N TYR A 45 -8.77 7.55 9.12
CA TYR A 45 -9.13 7.67 10.52
C TYR A 45 -8.25 8.71 11.22
N GLU A 46 -8.92 9.73 11.76
CA GLU A 46 -8.35 10.76 12.62
C GLU A 46 -9.18 10.82 13.90
N GLY A 47 -8.71 10.17 14.96
CA GLY A 47 -9.42 10.16 16.24
C GLY A 47 -8.51 9.81 17.41
N ASP A 48 -9.08 9.83 18.61
CA ASP A 48 -8.32 9.79 19.87
C ASP A 48 -7.52 8.50 20.10
N LYS A 49 -7.81 7.45 19.32
CA LYS A 49 -7.06 6.18 19.34
C LYS A 49 -5.75 6.22 18.54
N ILE A 50 -5.41 7.38 17.95
CA ILE A 50 -4.16 7.63 17.26
C ILE A 50 -3.46 8.81 17.93
N GLU A 51 -2.12 8.72 18.00
CA GLU A 51 -1.27 9.78 18.56
C GLU A 51 -1.59 11.14 17.94
N ALA A 52 -1.59 12.19 18.77
CA ALA A 52 -1.85 13.55 18.32
C ALA A 52 -0.90 13.94 17.17
N GLY A 53 -1.45 14.57 16.13
CA GLY A 53 -0.69 14.91 14.92
C GLY A 53 -0.55 13.78 13.90
N LYS A 54 -1.06 12.58 14.18
CA LYS A 54 -1.10 11.46 13.23
C LYS A 54 -2.51 11.16 12.72
N LYS A 55 -2.55 10.36 11.66
CA LYS A 55 -3.75 9.79 11.05
C LYS A 55 -3.46 8.36 10.62
N SER A 56 -4.52 7.58 10.37
CA SER A 56 -4.40 6.25 9.77
C SER A 56 -5.06 6.25 8.40
N TYR A 57 -4.35 5.75 7.40
CA TYR A 57 -4.86 5.48 6.07
C TYR A 57 -5.03 3.99 5.86
N ALA A 58 -6.19 3.56 5.39
CA ALA A 58 -6.38 2.22 4.86
C ALA A 58 -6.32 2.28 3.32
N ILE A 59 -5.30 1.62 2.77
CA ILE A 59 -5.00 1.66 1.33
C ILE A 59 -5.07 0.25 0.77
N SER A 60 -5.81 0.08 -0.32
CA SER A 60 -5.85 -1.14 -1.09
C SER A 60 -4.92 -1.08 -2.30
N PHE A 61 -4.30 -2.21 -2.59
CA PHE A 61 -3.37 -2.43 -3.69
C PHE A 61 -3.90 -3.57 -4.53
N ILE A 62 -4.06 -3.33 -5.83
CA ILE A 62 -4.42 -4.35 -6.81
C ILE A 62 -3.15 -4.81 -7.52
N LEU A 63 -2.83 -6.08 -7.35
CA LEU A 63 -1.65 -6.73 -7.90
C LEU A 63 -2.04 -7.69 -9.02
N GLN A 64 -1.31 -7.66 -10.11
CA GLN A 64 -1.49 -8.57 -11.23
C GLN A 64 -0.22 -8.64 -12.06
N ASP A 65 0.17 -9.86 -12.41
CA ASP A 65 1.17 -10.11 -13.45
C ASP A 65 0.45 -10.49 -14.75
N GLU A 66 0.85 -9.90 -15.87
CA GLU A 66 0.23 -10.14 -17.19
C GLU A 66 0.78 -11.38 -17.90
N THR A 67 1.77 -12.06 -17.30
CA THR A 67 2.46 -13.21 -17.86
C THR A 67 2.24 -14.49 -17.06
N LYS A 68 1.81 -14.39 -15.79
CA LYS A 68 1.59 -15.54 -14.90
C LYS A 68 0.62 -15.23 -13.77
N THR A 69 0.08 -16.28 -13.15
CA THR A 69 -0.63 -16.15 -11.87
C THR A 69 0.37 -15.88 -10.75
N LEU A 70 0.09 -14.88 -9.92
CA LEU A 70 0.91 -14.58 -8.75
C LEU A 70 0.73 -15.64 -7.67
N THR A 71 1.83 -16.10 -7.10
CA THR A 71 1.81 -16.99 -5.94
C THR A 71 1.74 -16.18 -4.64
N ASP A 72 1.22 -16.78 -3.56
CA ASP A 72 1.14 -16.12 -2.25
C ASP A 72 2.52 -15.63 -1.78
N LYS A 73 3.58 -16.43 -1.99
CA LYS A 73 4.96 -16.04 -1.65
C LYS A 73 5.44 -14.79 -2.39
N GLU A 74 5.06 -14.62 -3.64
CA GLU A 74 5.42 -13.45 -4.43
C GLU A 74 4.65 -12.22 -3.97
N ILE A 75 3.37 -12.40 -3.65
CA ILE A 75 2.52 -11.34 -3.10
C ILE A 75 3.05 -10.88 -1.76
N ASP A 76 3.34 -11.79 -0.83
CA ASP A 76 3.83 -11.47 0.50
C ASP A 76 5.18 -10.74 0.43
N LYS A 77 6.12 -11.26 -0.38
CA LYS A 77 7.42 -10.61 -0.61
C LYS A 77 7.27 -9.21 -1.19
N PHE A 78 6.32 -9.02 -2.12
CA PHE A 78 6.02 -7.72 -2.68
C PHE A 78 5.45 -6.77 -1.63
N MET A 79 4.47 -7.22 -0.84
CA MET A 79 3.82 -6.42 0.19
C MET A 79 4.79 -6.04 1.31
N ASP A 80 5.67 -6.93 1.75
CA ASP A 80 6.70 -6.63 2.74
C ASP A 80 7.70 -5.58 2.24
N ARG A 81 8.10 -5.69 0.96
CA ARG A 81 8.95 -4.67 0.32
C ARG A 81 8.22 -3.34 0.23
N LEU A 82 6.96 -3.34 -0.22
CA LEU A 82 6.15 -2.15 -0.36
C LEU A 82 5.96 -1.44 0.98
N ALA A 83 5.63 -2.19 2.03
CA ALA A 83 5.57 -1.71 3.41
C ALA A 83 6.89 -1.03 3.81
N THR A 84 8.02 -1.72 3.66
CA THR A 84 9.34 -1.20 4.05
C THR A 84 9.67 0.12 3.34
N VAL A 85 9.38 0.22 2.04
CA VAL A 85 9.66 1.45 1.26
C VAL A 85 8.74 2.59 1.67
N LEU A 86 7.44 2.32 1.89
CA LEU A 86 6.50 3.33 2.37
C LEU A 86 6.91 3.87 3.75
N GLU A 87 7.32 2.98 4.66
CA GLU A 87 7.81 3.39 5.99
C GLU A 87 9.09 4.24 5.87
N SER A 88 10.05 3.81 5.05
CA SER A 88 11.32 4.49 4.85
C SER A 88 11.18 5.86 4.19
N GLU A 89 10.33 6.00 3.17
CA GLU A 89 10.25 7.24 2.38
C GLU A 89 9.26 8.25 2.95
N THR A 90 8.22 7.82 3.66
CA THR A 90 7.18 8.72 4.17
C THR A 90 7.12 8.79 5.69
N GLY A 91 7.95 8.02 6.41
CA GLY A 91 7.87 7.90 7.86
C GLY A 91 6.58 7.26 8.36
N ALA A 92 5.82 6.60 7.46
CA ALA A 92 4.65 5.85 7.84
C ALA A 92 5.05 4.63 8.68
N ARG A 93 4.08 4.05 9.40
CA ARG A 93 4.22 2.74 10.04
C ARG A 93 3.07 1.85 9.67
N VAL A 94 3.38 0.64 9.22
CA VAL A 94 2.38 -0.37 8.94
C VAL A 94 1.75 -0.84 10.24
N ARG A 95 0.42 -0.83 10.27
CA ARG A 95 -0.41 -1.41 11.30
C ARG A 95 -1.11 -2.61 10.67
N ARG A 96 -0.64 -3.82 11.01
CA ARG A 96 -1.28 -5.08 10.59
C ARG A 96 -2.41 -5.43 11.54
#